data_AF-A0AA89B6Y4-F1
#
_entry.id   AF-A0AA89B6Y4-F1
#
_cell.length_a   1.000
_cell.length_b   1.000
_cell.length_c   1.000
_cell.angle_alpha   90.00
_cell.angle_beta   90.00
_cell.angle_gamma   90.00
#
_symmetry.space_group_name_H-M   'P 1'
#
loop_
_entity.id
_entity.type
_entity.pdbx_description
1 polymer ?
#
loop_
_entity_poly.entity_id
_entity_poly.type
_entity_poly.pdbx_seq_one_letter_code
_entity_poly.pdbx_strand_id
1 'polypeptide(L)'
;MDPPNSTNHSNNPLFSASRSPSSLSTSPTTLSRNENQKRRDWNTFGQYLRNHRLPLSLASCSGAHVLEFLRYLNQLGKTKVHAHPCPFFRHPSPPAPCPLRQAWGSLDALIGRLPAAFEENGGKPESNPFGARAVRLYLREIRDS
;
A
#
# COMPACT_ATOMS: atom_id res chain seq x y z
N MET A 1 -47.05 -18.40 -57.68
CA MET A 1 -45.73 -17.76 -57.55
C MET A 1 -45.03 -18.47 -56.41
N ASP A 2 -43.93 -19.13 -56.76
CA ASP A 2 -43.07 -20.04 -55.97
C ASP A 2 -42.56 -19.50 -54.61
N PRO A 3 -41.97 -20.38 -53.76
CA PRO A 3 -41.85 -20.25 -52.31
C PRO A 3 -40.42 -19.85 -51.84
N PRO A 4 -39.78 -20.53 -50.87
CA PRO A 4 -39.58 -20.14 -49.48
C PRO A 4 -38.08 -19.86 -49.16
N ASN A 5 -37.71 -19.96 -47.88
CA ASN A 5 -36.40 -20.47 -47.40
C ASN A 5 -35.41 -19.43 -46.81
N SER A 6 -35.54 -19.15 -45.51
CA SER A 6 -34.40 -18.73 -44.69
C SER A 6 -33.60 -19.96 -44.28
N THR A 7 -32.53 -20.24 -45.03
CA THR A 7 -31.52 -21.25 -44.69
C THR A 7 -30.54 -20.67 -43.68
N ASN A 8 -30.54 -21.26 -42.48
CA ASN A 8 -29.40 -21.90 -41.82
C ASN A 8 -28.02 -21.24 -41.99
N HIS A 9 -27.33 -20.91 -40.88
CA HIS A 9 -25.91 -21.23 -40.71
C HIS A 9 -25.60 -21.44 -39.23
N SER A 10 -25.33 -22.70 -38.89
CA SER A 10 -24.57 -23.12 -37.72
C SER A 10 -23.20 -22.44 -37.70
N ASN A 11 -22.67 -22.16 -36.50
CA ASN A 11 -21.34 -22.62 -36.09
C ASN A 11 -20.99 -22.07 -34.71
N ASN A 12 -21.01 -22.95 -33.71
CA ASN A 12 -20.16 -22.82 -32.54
C ASN A 12 -18.82 -23.48 -32.92
N PRO A 13 -17.67 -22.84 -32.69
CA PRO A 13 -16.66 -23.56 -31.94
C PRO A 13 -16.05 -22.72 -30.81
N LEU A 14 -15.82 -23.43 -29.71
CA LEU A 14 -14.84 -23.10 -28.70
C LEU A 14 -13.51 -22.66 -29.33
N PHE A 15 -12.99 -21.51 -28.91
CA PHE A 15 -11.56 -21.24 -29.00
C PHE A 15 -11.03 -20.66 -27.67
N SER A 16 -10.23 -21.52 -27.04
CA SER A 16 -8.99 -21.26 -26.32
C SER A 16 -8.86 -20.07 -25.38
N ALA A 17 -8.53 -20.45 -24.15
CA ALA A 17 -7.76 -19.67 -23.20
C ALA A 17 -6.68 -18.79 -23.87
N SER A 18 -6.71 -17.51 -23.55
CA SER A 18 -5.52 -16.67 -23.55
C SER A 18 -5.44 -15.99 -22.20
N ARG A 19 -4.66 -16.59 -21.30
CA ARG A 19 -4.05 -15.86 -20.19
C ARG A 19 -3.18 -14.79 -20.84
N SER A 20 -3.66 -13.55 -20.90
CA SER A 20 -2.82 -12.45 -21.38
C SER A 20 -1.72 -12.18 -20.34
N PRO A 21 -0.44 -12.28 -20.71
CA PRO A 21 0.65 -11.79 -19.88
C PRO A 21 0.64 -10.25 -19.92
N SER A 22 1.02 -9.67 -18.79
CA SER A 22 1.15 -8.24 -18.50
C SER A 22 1.97 -7.45 -19.54
N SER A 23 1.49 -6.25 -19.91
CA SER A 23 2.36 -5.18 -20.40
C SER A 23 1.81 -3.80 -20.01
N LEU A 24 2.68 -3.04 -19.34
CA LEU A 24 2.45 -1.74 -18.75
C LEU A 24 2.11 -0.71 -19.82
N SER A 25 0.88 -0.21 -19.83
CA SER A 25 0.56 1.11 -20.37
C SER A 25 0.24 2.02 -19.21
N THR A 26 1.29 2.51 -18.53
CA THR A 26 1.17 3.65 -17.63
C THR A 26 0.87 4.87 -18.48
N SER A 27 -0.42 5.12 -18.73
CA SER A 27 -0.88 6.40 -19.26
C SER A 27 -0.35 7.53 -18.35
N PRO A 28 0.05 8.69 -18.89
CA PRO A 28 0.68 9.76 -18.13
C PRO A 28 -0.14 10.23 -16.91
N THR A 29 -1.46 10.04 -16.95
CA THR A 29 -2.37 10.27 -15.83
C THR A 29 -2.14 9.33 -14.65
N THR A 30 -1.85 8.05 -14.90
CA THR A 30 -1.56 7.04 -13.86
C THR A 30 -0.22 7.26 -13.19
N LEU A 31 0.82 7.64 -13.95
CA LEU A 31 2.13 8.04 -13.41
C LEU A 31 2.02 9.29 -12.56
N SER A 32 1.36 10.34 -13.07
CA SER A 32 1.12 11.57 -12.31
C SER A 32 0.36 11.32 -11.00
N ARG A 33 -0.63 10.42 -11.00
CA ARG A 33 -1.35 10.03 -9.78
C ARG A 33 -0.42 9.34 -8.77
N ASN A 34 0.43 8.42 -9.23
CA ASN A 34 1.38 7.71 -8.38
C ASN A 34 2.40 8.68 -7.76
N GLU A 35 2.97 9.57 -8.58
CA GLU A 35 3.91 10.61 -8.16
C GLU A 35 3.30 11.55 -7.11
N ASN A 36 2.07 12.02 -7.35
CA ASN A 36 1.35 12.84 -6.39
C ASN A 36 1.09 12.08 -5.08
N GLN A 37 0.81 10.78 -5.13
CA GLN A 37 0.64 9.97 -3.93
C GLN A 37 1.96 9.82 -3.17
N LYS A 38 3.06 9.49 -3.86
CA LYS A 38 4.42 9.42 -3.30
C LYS A 38 4.78 10.74 -2.60
N ARG A 39 4.53 11.88 -3.24
CA ARG A 39 4.79 13.21 -2.68
C ARG A 39 3.96 13.49 -1.42
N ARG A 40 2.68 13.10 -1.39
CA ARG A 40 1.84 13.23 -0.19
C ARG A 40 2.36 12.39 0.95
N ASP A 41 2.65 11.12 0.69
CA ASP A 41 3.17 10.19 1.68
C ASP A 41 4.51 10.67 2.26
N TRP A 42 5.39 11.17 1.38
CA TRP A 42 6.66 11.78 1.78
C TRP A 42 6.48 13.02 2.63
N ASN A 43 5.57 13.93 2.26
CA ASN A 43 5.29 15.12 3.06
C ASN A 43 4.74 14.76 4.44
N THR A 44 3.86 13.75 4.53
CA THR A 44 3.36 13.23 5.80
C THR A 44 4.49 12.66 6.65
N PHE A 45 5.39 11.88 6.05
CA PHE A 45 6.57 11.35 6.75
C PHE A 45 7.51 12.47 7.22
N GLY A 46 7.82 13.44 6.37
CA GLY A 46 8.66 14.58 6.73
C GLY A 46 8.04 15.48 7.80
N GLN A 47 6.71 15.63 7.81
CA GLN A 47 6.00 16.31 8.89
C GLN A 47 6.07 15.50 10.20
N TYR A 48 5.90 14.18 10.13
CA TYR A 48 6.08 13.29 11.27
C TYR A 48 7.47 13.43 11.90
N LEU A 49 8.55 13.43 11.09
CA LEU A 49 9.91 13.61 11.60
C LEU A 49 10.14 14.99 12.26
N ARG A 50 9.55 16.06 11.70
CA ARG A 50 9.67 17.42 12.26
C ARG A 50 8.89 17.61 13.56
N ASN A 51 7.80 16.86 13.75
CA ASN A 51 6.99 16.93 14.96
C ASN A 51 7.57 16.11 16.12
N HIS A 52 8.66 15.38 15.89
CA HIS A 52 9.36 14.65 16.95
C HIS A 52 10.07 15.61 17.92
N ARG A 53 10.17 15.21 19.19
CA ARG A 53 10.66 16.09 20.29
C ARG A 53 12.07 16.64 20.05
N LEU A 54 12.88 15.92 19.29
CA LEU A 54 14.13 16.42 18.72
C LEU A 54 13.96 16.41 17.20
N PRO A 55 14.11 17.55 16.49
CA PRO A 55 13.98 17.58 15.03
C PRO A 55 15.02 16.65 14.40
N LEU A 56 14.57 15.54 13.84
CA LEU A 56 15.45 14.57 13.20
C LEU A 56 15.69 14.98 11.75
N SER A 57 16.97 15.10 11.37
CA SER A 57 17.34 15.22 9.96
C SER A 57 17.17 13.88 9.25
N LEU A 58 16.97 13.91 7.93
CA LEU A 58 16.90 12.69 7.10
C LEU A 58 18.13 11.78 7.29
N ALA A 59 19.31 12.38 7.50
CA ALA A 59 20.56 11.66 7.74
C ALA A 59 20.59 10.91 9.09
N SER A 60 19.77 11.32 10.06
CA SER A 60 19.63 10.65 11.37
C SER A 60 18.40 9.74 11.44
N CYS A 61 17.62 9.67 10.35
CA CYS A 61 16.47 8.80 10.27
C CYS A 61 16.93 7.34 10.24
N SER A 62 16.22 6.48 10.95
CA SER A 62 16.58 5.08 11.11
C SER A 62 15.33 4.22 11.05
N GLY A 63 15.50 2.89 10.96
CA GLY A 63 14.37 1.97 10.95
C GLY A 63 13.44 2.11 12.16
N ALA A 64 13.95 2.56 13.31
CA ALA A 64 13.13 2.81 14.50
C ALA A 64 12.09 3.93 14.27
N HIS A 65 12.52 5.04 13.66
CA HIS A 65 11.63 6.15 13.33
C HIS A 65 10.59 5.76 12.29
N VAL A 66 10.96 4.90 11.33
CA VAL A 66 10.01 4.32 10.37
C VAL A 66 8.98 3.45 11.09
N LEU A 67 9.39 2.57 11.99
CA LEU A 67 8.46 1.72 12.76
C LEU A 67 7.47 2.55 13.59
N GLU A 68 7.97 3.58 14.25
CA GLU A 68 7.13 4.48 15.04
C GLU A 68 6.17 5.27 14.14
N PHE A 69 6.61 5.73 12.96
CA PHE A 69 5.75 6.32 11.95
C PHE A 69 4.63 5.35 11.51
N LEU A 70 4.96 4.09 11.24
CA LEU A 70 3.94 3.09 10.87
C LEU A 70 2.91 2.87 12.00
N ARG A 71 3.34 2.92 13.26
CA ARG A 71 2.44 2.85 14.42
C ARG A 71 1.60 4.11 14.56
N TYR A 72 2.17 5.29 14.29
CA TYR A 72 1.45 6.55 14.23
C TYR A 72 0.36 6.52 13.16
N LEU A 73 0.64 5.92 11.99
CA LEU A 73 -0.35 5.76 10.93
C LEU A 73 -1.52 4.85 11.31
N ASN A 74 -1.35 3.91 12.24
CA ASN A 74 -2.48 3.13 12.77
C ASN A 74 -3.54 4.03 13.44
N GLN A 75 -3.16 5.22 13.92
CA GLN A 75 -4.07 6.19 14.54
C GLN A 75 -4.75 7.10 13.51
N LEU A 76 -4.08 7.42 12.41
CA LEU A 76 -4.59 8.34 11.37
C LEU A 76 -5.20 7.65 10.14
N GLY A 77 -5.04 6.34 10.04
CA GLY A 77 -5.46 5.55 8.90
C GLY A 77 -6.96 5.66 8.60
N LYS A 78 -7.31 5.87 7.32
CA LYS A 78 -8.71 5.86 6.87
C LYS A 78 -9.31 4.45 6.90
N THR A 79 -8.51 3.46 6.52
CA THR A 79 -8.92 2.06 6.45
C THR A 79 -8.18 1.28 7.52
N LYS A 80 -8.86 1.05 8.65
CA LYS A 80 -8.32 0.30 9.77
C LYS A 80 -8.97 -1.07 9.88
N VAL A 81 -8.16 -2.06 10.24
CA VAL A 81 -8.56 -3.44 10.50
C VAL A 81 -8.22 -3.79 11.95
N HIS A 82 -8.91 -4.77 12.52
CA HIS A 82 -8.58 -5.27 13.85
C HIS A 82 -7.24 -6.01 13.81
N ALA A 83 -6.34 -5.71 14.74
CA ALA A 83 -5.12 -6.48 14.93
C ALA A 83 -5.44 -7.79 15.65
N HIS A 84 -4.79 -8.88 15.24
CA HIS A 84 -4.90 -10.14 15.96
C HIS A 84 -3.99 -10.17 17.20
N PRO A 85 -4.43 -10.77 18.33
CA PRO A 85 -5.81 -11.14 18.65
C PRO A 85 -6.61 -9.94 19.20
N CYS A 86 -7.72 -9.57 18.54
CA CYS A 86 -8.62 -8.54 19.05
C CYS A 86 -9.72 -9.18 19.91
N PRO A 87 -9.77 -8.92 21.23
CA PRO A 87 -10.75 -9.54 22.13
C PRO A 87 -12.18 -9.08 21.85
N PHE A 88 -12.34 -7.94 21.17
CA PHE A 88 -13.63 -7.35 20.84
C PHE A 88 -14.03 -7.53 19.37
N PHE A 89 -13.39 -8.45 18.63
CA PHE A 89 -13.72 -8.68 17.23
C PHE A 89 -15.18 -9.12 17.09
N ARG A 90 -15.94 -8.45 16.20
CA ARG A 90 -17.40 -8.62 16.03
C ARG A 90 -18.26 -8.22 17.23
N HIS A 91 -17.73 -7.48 18.19
CA HIS A 91 -18.52 -6.92 19.30
C HIS A 91 -19.15 -5.57 18.88
N PRO A 92 -20.49 -5.42 18.86
CA PRO A 92 -21.16 -4.21 18.35
C PRO A 92 -20.88 -2.94 19.16
N SER A 93 -20.70 -3.09 20.48
CA SER A 93 -20.38 -1.99 21.40
C SER A 93 -19.27 -2.42 22.36
N PRO A 94 -18.00 -2.32 21.95
CA PRO A 94 -16.90 -2.83 22.76
C PRO A 94 -16.68 -1.95 23.99
N PRO A 95 -16.45 -2.54 25.18
CA PRO A 95 -16.26 -1.78 26.42
C PRO A 95 -14.93 -1.00 26.47
N ALA A 96 -14.01 -1.28 25.54
CA ALA A 96 -12.75 -0.56 25.38
C ALA A 96 -12.36 -0.43 23.88
N PRO A 97 -11.48 0.52 23.51
CA PRO A 97 -11.01 0.67 22.14
C PRO A 97 -10.35 -0.61 21.60
N CYS A 98 -10.69 -0.99 20.37
CA CYS A 98 -10.06 -2.13 19.71
C CYS A 98 -8.61 -1.81 19.30
N PRO A 99 -7.69 -2.79 19.32
CA PRO A 99 -6.36 -2.62 18.77
C PRO A 99 -6.46 -2.57 17.23
N LEU A 100 -6.72 -1.39 16.67
CA LEU A 100 -6.85 -1.18 15.23
C LEU A 100 -5.48 -0.91 14.59
N ARG A 101 -5.27 -1.43 13.39
CA ARG A 101 -4.07 -1.22 12.55
C ARG A 101 -4.46 -0.81 11.13
N GLN A 102 -3.57 -0.12 10.42
CA GLN A 102 -3.75 0.18 9.01
C GLN A 102 -3.87 -1.12 8.21
N ALA A 103 -4.79 -1.19 7.25
CA ALA A 103 -4.91 -2.33 6.35
C ALA A 103 -3.58 -2.60 5.61
N TRP A 104 -3.21 -3.88 5.47
CA TRP A 104 -1.96 -4.31 4.83
C TRP A 104 -1.74 -3.65 3.46
N GLY A 105 -2.75 -3.67 2.58
CA GLY A 105 -2.61 -3.08 1.24
C GLY A 105 -2.28 -1.59 1.24
N SER A 106 -2.71 -0.83 2.24
CA SER A 106 -2.33 0.59 2.39
C SER A 106 -0.91 0.75 2.91
N LEU A 107 -0.49 -0.13 3.83
CA LEU A 107 0.85 -0.14 4.41
C LEU A 107 1.91 -0.57 3.39
N ASP A 108 1.65 -1.64 2.64
CA ASP A 108 2.51 -2.16 1.58
C ASP A 108 2.71 -1.11 0.49
N ALA A 109 1.62 -0.48 0.01
CA ALA A 109 1.70 0.55 -1.00
C ALA A 109 2.50 1.79 -0.53
N LEU A 110 2.40 2.15 0.75
CA LEU A 110 3.18 3.23 1.35
C LEU A 110 4.68 2.87 1.39
N ILE A 111 5.00 1.67 1.88
CA ILE A 111 6.38 1.17 1.96
C ILE A 111 6.99 0.96 0.58
N GLY A 112 6.19 0.69 -0.45
CA GLY A 112 6.67 0.65 -1.84
C GLY A 112 7.05 2.01 -2.42
N ARG A 113 6.51 3.12 -1.89
CA ARG A 113 6.73 4.49 -2.42
C ARG A 113 7.79 5.28 -1.65
N LEU A 114 7.84 5.15 -0.33
CA LEU A 114 8.73 5.95 0.51
C LEU A 114 10.24 5.72 0.28
N PRO A 115 10.74 4.51 -0.05
CA PRO A 115 12.14 4.30 -0.40
C PRO A 115 12.58 5.14 -1.60
N ALA A 116 11.78 5.15 -2.66
CA ALA A 116 12.06 5.97 -3.85
C ALA A 116 12.00 7.47 -3.53
N ALA A 117 11.02 7.89 -2.74
CA ALA A 117 10.94 9.28 -2.27
C ALA A 117 12.16 9.70 -1.44
N PHE A 118 12.68 8.80 -0.61
CA PHE A 118 13.88 9.04 0.20
C PHE A 118 15.11 9.30 -0.67
N GLU A 119 15.32 8.48 -1.70
CA GLU A 119 16.43 8.63 -2.64
C GLU A 119 16.33 9.94 -3.44
N GLU A 120 15.13 10.28 -3.94
CA GLU A 120 14.86 11.54 -4.66
C GLU A 120 15.08 12.79 -3.81
N ASN A 121 14.99 12.68 -2.47
CA ASN A 121 15.19 13.79 -1.54
C ASN A 121 16.60 13.80 -0.91
N GLY A 122 17.57 13.16 -1.56
CA GLY A 122 18.99 13.20 -1.17
C GLY A 122 19.40 12.11 -0.18
N GLY A 123 18.54 11.13 0.08
CA GLY A 123 18.88 9.94 0.86
C GLY A 123 19.74 8.96 0.05
N LYS A 124 20.68 8.28 0.71
CA LYS A 124 21.49 7.26 0.05
C LYS A 124 20.86 5.87 0.20
N PRO A 125 20.83 5.04 -0.85
CA PRO A 125 20.14 3.74 -0.82
C PRO A 125 20.69 2.78 0.26
N GLU A 126 21.99 2.86 0.59
CA GLU A 126 22.63 2.01 1.60
C GLU A 126 22.18 2.38 3.02
N SER A 127 21.83 3.65 3.22
CA SER A 127 21.32 4.20 4.48
C SER A 127 19.80 4.19 4.59
N ASN A 128 19.10 3.57 3.63
CA ASN A 128 17.66 3.68 3.49
C ASN A 128 16.94 3.09 4.73
N PRO A 129 16.24 3.91 5.53
CA PRO A 129 15.65 3.46 6.80
C PRO A 129 14.44 2.56 6.57
N PHE A 130 13.76 2.67 5.42
CA PHE A 130 12.63 1.82 5.04
C PHE A 130 13.08 0.40 4.69
N GLY A 131 14.31 0.27 4.21
CA GLY A 131 14.95 -1.02 3.94
C GLY A 131 15.47 -1.73 5.20
N ALA A 132 15.40 -1.13 6.39
CA ALA A 132 16.00 -1.70 7.60
C ALA A 132 15.40 -3.07 7.99
N ARG A 133 16.25 -3.96 8.54
CA ARG A 133 15.84 -5.32 8.96
C ARG A 133 14.65 -5.31 9.92
N ALA A 134 14.64 -4.39 10.89
CA ALA A 134 13.56 -4.26 11.85
C ALA A 134 12.21 -3.91 11.19
N VAL A 135 12.22 -3.04 10.17
CA VAL A 135 11.03 -2.67 9.40
C VAL A 135 10.49 -3.87 8.63
N ARG A 136 11.37 -4.62 7.94
CA ARG A 136 10.96 -5.82 7.20
C ARG A 136 10.33 -6.90 8.09
N LEU A 137 10.87 -7.10 9.29
CA LEU A 137 10.33 -8.07 10.25
C LEU A 137 8.93 -7.64 10.75
N TYR A 138 8.76 -6.37 11.10
CA TYR A 138 7.47 -5.82 11.52
C TYR A 138 6.41 -5.93 10.42
N LEU A 139 6.77 -5.64 9.17
CA LEU A 139 5.85 -5.77 8.04
C LEU A 139 5.43 -7.22 7.80
N ARG A 140 6.37 -8.18 7.92
CA ARG A 140 6.04 -9.61 7.84
C ARG A 140 5.04 -10.02 8.93
N GLU A 141 5.29 -9.61 10.17
CA GLU A 141 4.38 -9.87 11.29
C GLU A 141 2.98 -9.34 11.01
N ILE A 142 2.84 -8.10 10.52
CA ILE A 142 1.53 -7.52 10.20
C ILE A 142 0.82 -8.28 9.08
N ARG A 143 1.53 -8.68 8.04
CA ARG A 143 0.94 -9.40 6.91
C ARG A 143 0.42 -10.77 7.33
N ASP A 144 1.13 -11.43 8.23
CA ASP A 144 0.85 -12.79 8.66
C ASP A 144 -0.11 -12.83 9.88
N SER A 145 -0.55 -11.66 10.38
CA SER A 145 -1.52 -11.49 11.50
C SER A 145 -2.99 -11.51 11.08
#